data_AF-A0A836SUT4-F1
#
_entry.id   AF-A0A836SUT4-F1
#
_cell.length_a   1.000
_cell.length_b   1.000
_cell.length_c   1.000
_cell.angle_alpha   90.00
_cell.angle_beta   90.00
_cell.angle_gamma   90.00
#
_symmetry.space_group_name_H-M   'P 1'
#
loop_
_entity.id
_entity.type
_entity.pdbx_description
1 polymer ?
#
loop_
_entity_poly.entity_id
_entity_poly.type
_entity_poly.pdbx_seq_one_letter_code
_entity_poly.pdbx_strand_id
1 'polypeptide(L)'
;MKSRLLLLIFLFIHFSSSSQSYFQQQVNHTINVLLDNKEKTLTGFETIIYKNNSPDTLFFLYFHLWPNAYRNKHTPFARQQLAMSRSNFALSSYKEKGYIDSLNFKVNGQNIHWKYTDKSYEIAKLFLNEPLLPGKQIVISTPFFVKLPFLFSRMGYDKQGNIAVTQWYPKPAVYDNYGWHVFHYLDLGEFYSEFGNYDVTITVPDSLIVAATGNLKTEQEIKWLNNKIKHKNLFEKKPVSTKMKTLRFTQNNVHDFAWFTNANYIVERDTVSIFNGHHVETWLFYLPKNKKLYKNMLAKINQSVQLFSKWNGAYPYKTVKVVDGGLLAGGGMEYPTITVIASMDNAINLEETIIHEIGHNWFYGILGFNERDYPFLDEGITTSNQLRYMQTVYPKHYFGQNYLPDKLIKGKLSKYPQRFNMLIPYLVSACSFSDCPTNTHSEKMTPINYETIVYMKTAYLFYYLRYYLGDSVYDKAMNTFYNKWKFKHPYPENLSECFKSVTGKSLTWFFDQSINSSKKANYKISTANNNIITIKNKGKINAPFEIGYY
;
A
#
# COMPACT_ATOMS: atom_id res chain seq x y z
N MET A 1 8.07 7.30 -77.70
CA MET A 1 7.99 6.73 -76.34
C MET A 1 8.26 7.83 -75.31
N LYS A 2 7.24 8.36 -74.64
CA LYS A 2 7.40 9.28 -73.50
C LYS A 2 6.60 8.72 -72.33
N SER A 3 7.33 8.16 -71.37
CA SER A 3 6.80 7.66 -70.09
C SER A 3 6.43 8.85 -69.20
N ARG A 4 5.19 8.88 -68.69
CA ARG A 4 4.75 9.80 -67.63
C ARG A 4 4.81 9.04 -66.32
N LEU A 5 5.71 9.46 -65.44
CA LEU A 5 5.86 8.96 -64.07
C LEU A 5 4.79 9.64 -63.19
N LEU A 6 3.87 8.85 -62.62
CA LEU A 6 2.92 9.31 -61.58
C LEU A 6 3.66 9.39 -60.25
N LEU A 7 3.70 10.57 -59.64
CA LEU A 7 4.24 10.79 -58.29
C LEU A 7 3.12 10.60 -57.26
N LEU A 8 3.15 9.51 -56.49
CA LEU A 8 2.27 9.26 -55.35
C LEU A 8 2.81 10.02 -54.12
N ILE A 9 2.09 11.07 -53.70
CA ILE A 9 2.35 11.77 -52.44
C ILE A 9 1.70 10.98 -51.31
N PHE A 10 2.51 10.32 -50.48
CA PHE A 10 2.07 9.77 -49.19
C PHE A 10 1.95 10.93 -48.18
N LEU A 11 0.72 11.32 -47.84
CA LEU A 11 0.46 12.15 -46.66
C LEU A 11 0.72 11.32 -45.40
N PHE A 12 1.82 11.58 -44.72
CA PHE A 12 2.00 11.16 -43.33
C PHE A 12 1.07 12.00 -42.44
N ILE A 13 -0.03 11.40 -42.01
CA ILE A 13 -0.85 11.95 -40.93
C ILE A 13 -0.03 11.76 -39.64
N HIS A 14 0.67 12.81 -39.22
CA HIS A 14 1.21 12.88 -37.88
C HIS A 14 0.05 12.94 -36.89
N PHE A 15 -0.26 11.81 -36.24
CA PHE A 15 -1.00 11.82 -34.99
C PHE A 15 -0.15 12.55 -33.96
N SER A 16 -0.41 13.84 -33.77
CA SER A 16 0.02 14.55 -32.58
C SER A 16 -0.69 13.88 -31.41
N SER A 17 0.03 13.01 -30.68
CA SER A 17 -0.37 12.56 -29.35
C SER A 17 -0.43 13.80 -28.46
N SER A 18 -1.57 14.49 -28.44
CA SER A 18 -1.82 15.48 -27.39
C SER A 18 -1.71 14.73 -26.07
N SER A 19 -0.80 15.14 -25.20
CA SER A 19 -0.76 14.67 -23.81
C SER A 19 -2.17 14.76 -23.25
N GLN A 20 -2.81 13.61 -23.04
CA GLN A 20 -4.15 13.54 -22.48
C GLN A 20 -4.07 14.15 -21.08
N SER A 21 -4.91 15.14 -20.80
CA SER A 21 -4.99 15.74 -19.47
C SER A 21 -5.32 14.63 -18.46
N TYR A 22 -4.63 14.62 -17.32
CA TYR A 22 -4.87 13.66 -16.23
C TYR A 22 -6.37 13.53 -15.91
N PHE A 23 -6.87 12.29 -15.84
CA PHE A 23 -8.18 11.96 -15.30
C PHE A 23 -8.08 10.72 -14.40
N GLN A 24 -9.07 10.56 -13.53
CA GLN A 24 -9.33 9.37 -12.72
C GLN A 24 -10.84 9.28 -12.51
N GLN A 25 -11.38 8.11 -12.23
CA GLN A 25 -12.81 7.99 -11.96
C GLN A 25 -13.12 8.47 -10.55
N GLN A 26 -14.41 8.65 -10.27
CA GLN A 26 -14.88 8.84 -8.91
C GLN A 26 -15.88 7.74 -8.59
N VAL A 27 -15.61 6.98 -7.54
CA VAL A 27 -16.37 5.78 -7.20
C VAL A 27 -16.83 5.87 -5.74
N ASN A 28 -18.07 6.29 -5.51
CA ASN A 28 -18.59 6.45 -4.14
C ASN A 28 -19.34 5.19 -3.71
N HIS A 29 -18.95 4.59 -2.60
CA HIS A 29 -19.49 3.34 -2.06
C HIS A 29 -20.43 3.59 -0.89
N THR A 30 -21.57 2.91 -0.89
CA THR A 30 -22.40 2.66 0.29
C THR A 30 -22.53 1.16 0.48
N ILE A 31 -22.02 0.65 1.60
CA ILE A 31 -21.96 -0.80 1.86
C ILE A 31 -22.64 -1.10 3.18
N ASN A 32 -23.56 -2.05 3.19
CA ASN A 32 -24.13 -2.62 4.39
C ASN A 32 -23.68 -4.07 4.47
N VAL A 33 -23.10 -4.50 5.60
CA VAL A 33 -22.58 -5.85 5.78
C VAL A 33 -22.91 -6.41 7.16
N LEU A 34 -23.29 -7.68 7.19
CA LEU A 34 -23.50 -8.47 8.40
C LEU A 34 -22.40 -9.52 8.51
N LEU A 35 -21.71 -9.56 9.66
CA LEU A 35 -20.80 -10.65 10.01
C LEU A 35 -21.56 -11.74 10.77
N ASP A 36 -21.61 -12.95 10.19
CA ASP A 36 -21.85 -14.16 10.96
C ASP A 36 -20.53 -14.65 11.55
N ASN A 37 -20.31 -14.36 12.84
CA ASN A 37 -19.09 -14.76 13.50
C ASN A 37 -18.98 -16.29 13.67
N LYS A 38 -20.08 -17.04 13.71
CA LYS A 38 -20.00 -18.50 13.88
C LYS A 38 -19.61 -19.17 12.56
N GLU A 39 -20.32 -18.82 11.49
CA GLU A 39 -20.10 -19.40 10.17
C GLU A 39 -18.91 -18.76 9.42
N LYS A 40 -18.37 -17.65 9.95
CA LYS A 40 -17.25 -16.88 9.37
C LYS A 40 -17.61 -16.40 7.96
N THR A 41 -18.78 -15.78 7.84
CA THR A 41 -19.30 -15.29 6.57
C THR A 41 -19.73 -13.83 6.68
N LEU A 42 -19.77 -13.15 5.53
CA LEU A 42 -20.32 -11.82 5.38
C LEU A 42 -21.49 -11.90 4.40
N THR A 43 -22.62 -11.30 4.78
CA THR A 43 -23.73 -11.04 3.87
C THR A 43 -23.82 -9.54 3.68
N GLY A 44 -23.67 -9.08 2.44
CA GLY A 44 -23.57 -7.66 2.15
C GLY A 44 -24.43 -7.20 0.98
N PHE A 45 -24.66 -5.89 0.96
CA PHE A 45 -25.26 -5.19 -0.17
C PHE A 45 -24.47 -3.91 -0.40
N GLU A 46 -24.05 -3.70 -1.65
CA GLU A 46 -23.27 -2.56 -2.06
C GLU A 46 -24.04 -1.74 -3.10
N THR A 47 -23.92 -0.42 -2.97
CA THR A 47 -24.32 0.56 -3.97
C THR A 47 -23.12 1.46 -4.29
N ILE A 48 -22.85 1.65 -5.57
CA ILE A 48 -21.74 2.45 -6.08
C ILE A 48 -22.30 3.54 -6.98
N ILE A 49 -21.97 4.79 -6.69
CA ILE A 49 -22.12 5.89 -7.65
C ILE A 49 -20.81 5.99 -8.42
N TYR A 50 -20.81 5.54 -9.67
CA TYR A 50 -19.66 5.57 -10.55
C TYR A 50 -19.79 6.74 -11.50
N LYS A 51 -18.85 7.69 -11.46
CA LYS A 51 -18.80 8.84 -12.36
C LYS A 51 -17.65 8.67 -13.36
N ASN A 52 -18.00 8.74 -14.64
CA ASN A 52 -17.02 8.72 -15.72
C ASN A 52 -16.39 10.10 -15.89
N ASN A 53 -15.14 10.26 -15.49
CA ASN A 53 -14.37 11.48 -15.72
C ASN A 53 -13.37 11.33 -16.89
N SER A 54 -13.35 10.18 -17.55
CA SER A 54 -12.54 10.00 -18.77
C SER A 54 -13.16 10.77 -19.95
N PRO A 55 -12.37 11.09 -20.99
CA PRO A 55 -12.91 11.58 -22.25
C PRO A 55 -13.60 10.48 -23.08
N ASP A 56 -13.56 9.22 -22.62
CA ASP A 56 -14.07 8.07 -23.36
C ASP A 56 -15.52 7.75 -23.00
N THR A 57 -16.24 7.19 -23.97
CA THR A 57 -17.54 6.55 -23.70
C THR A 57 -17.30 5.12 -23.24
N LEU A 58 -17.76 4.77 -22.03
CA LEU A 58 -17.56 3.43 -21.47
C LEU A 58 -18.76 2.54 -21.79
N PHE A 59 -18.51 1.39 -22.42
CA PHE A 59 -19.54 0.39 -22.73
C PHE A 59 -19.57 -0.78 -21.73
N PHE A 60 -18.52 -0.90 -20.93
CA PHE A 60 -18.39 -1.94 -19.92
C PHE A 60 -17.51 -1.43 -18.78
N LEU A 61 -17.61 -2.09 -17.63
CA LEU A 61 -16.75 -1.86 -16.47
C LEU A 61 -16.14 -3.19 -16.03
N TYR A 62 -14.88 -3.17 -15.57
CA TYR A 62 -14.26 -4.32 -14.91
C TYR A 62 -14.39 -4.20 -13.40
N PHE A 63 -14.62 -5.33 -12.73
CA PHE A 63 -14.71 -5.44 -11.28
C PHE A 63 -13.76 -6.53 -10.80
N HIS A 64 -12.98 -6.23 -9.77
CA HIS A 64 -12.24 -7.21 -8.98
C HIS A 64 -13.15 -7.87 -7.93
N LEU A 65 -12.98 -9.17 -7.78
CA LEU A 65 -13.69 -10.09 -6.90
C LEU A 65 -12.67 -10.94 -6.14
N TRP A 66 -11.68 -10.27 -5.55
CA TRP A 66 -10.50 -10.87 -4.93
C TRP A 66 -10.73 -11.90 -3.82
N PRO A 67 -11.87 -11.98 -3.10
CA PRO A 67 -12.12 -13.13 -2.22
C PRO A 67 -12.05 -14.47 -2.94
N ASN A 68 -12.30 -14.50 -4.26
CA ASN A 68 -12.18 -15.71 -5.07
C ASN A 68 -10.75 -16.23 -5.23
N ALA A 69 -9.73 -15.45 -4.86
CA ALA A 69 -8.34 -15.92 -4.76
C ALA A 69 -8.20 -17.13 -3.81
N TYR A 70 -9.05 -17.20 -2.78
CA TYR A 70 -9.06 -18.27 -1.79
C TYR A 70 -9.97 -19.44 -2.15
N ARG A 71 -10.63 -19.42 -3.33
CA ARG A 71 -11.71 -20.35 -3.70
C ARG A 71 -11.23 -21.79 -3.85
N ASN A 72 -10.05 -21.99 -4.44
CA ASN A 72 -9.50 -23.31 -4.71
C ASN A 72 -7.98 -23.26 -4.93
N LYS A 73 -7.35 -24.43 -5.05
CA LYS A 73 -5.89 -24.59 -5.21
C LYS A 73 -5.35 -24.23 -6.60
N HIS A 74 -6.19 -23.77 -7.52
CA HIS A 74 -5.84 -23.47 -8.91
C HIS A 74 -5.92 -21.97 -9.22
N THR A 75 -6.16 -21.10 -8.24
CA THR A 75 -6.13 -19.65 -8.42
C THR A 75 -4.70 -19.16 -8.65
N PRO A 76 -4.50 -17.99 -9.29
CA PRO A 76 -3.22 -17.29 -9.35
C PRO A 76 -2.51 -17.20 -7.99
N PHE A 77 -3.21 -16.77 -6.94
CA PHE A 77 -2.72 -16.78 -5.56
C PHE A 77 -2.19 -18.16 -5.13
N ALA A 78 -2.98 -19.22 -5.32
CA ALA A 78 -2.57 -20.58 -4.92
C ALA A 78 -1.29 -21.05 -5.62
N ARG A 79 -1.16 -20.73 -6.92
CA ARG A 79 0.04 -21.06 -7.70
C ARG A 79 1.24 -20.27 -7.22
N GLN A 80 1.08 -18.98 -6.90
CA GLN A 80 2.17 -18.17 -6.36
C GLN A 80 2.64 -18.69 -5.00
N GLN A 81 1.73 -19.06 -4.10
CA GLN A 81 2.11 -19.64 -2.80
C GLN A 81 2.94 -20.92 -2.98
N LEU A 82 2.54 -21.81 -3.90
CA LEU A 82 3.33 -23.01 -4.21
C LEU A 82 4.70 -22.68 -4.83
N ALA A 83 4.77 -21.69 -5.72
CA ALA A 83 6.04 -21.23 -6.29
C ALA A 83 6.98 -20.63 -5.23
N MET A 84 6.42 -20.11 -4.13
CA MET A 84 7.14 -19.62 -2.96
C MET A 84 7.38 -20.70 -1.89
N SER A 85 7.18 -21.98 -2.23
CA SER A 85 7.31 -23.13 -1.31
C SER A 85 6.38 -23.08 -0.09
N ARG A 86 5.22 -22.43 -0.20
CA ARG A 86 4.18 -22.33 0.82
C ARG A 86 3.00 -23.24 0.46
N SER A 87 2.92 -24.41 1.11
CA SER A 87 1.90 -25.43 0.79
C SER A 87 0.64 -25.37 1.65
N ASN A 88 0.61 -24.59 2.74
CA ASN A 88 -0.49 -24.55 3.72
C ASN A 88 -1.87 -24.33 3.06
N PHE A 89 -2.00 -23.40 2.12
CA PHE A 89 -3.26 -23.15 1.43
C PHE A 89 -3.65 -24.29 0.47
N ALA A 90 -2.69 -24.88 -0.22
CA ALA A 90 -2.93 -25.99 -1.15
C ALA A 90 -3.39 -27.26 -0.42
N LEU A 91 -2.86 -27.48 0.79
CA LEU A 91 -3.20 -28.59 1.67
C LEU A 91 -4.42 -28.34 2.57
N SER A 92 -4.97 -27.12 2.56
CA SER A 92 -6.11 -26.76 3.40
C SER A 92 -7.38 -27.50 3.00
N SER A 93 -8.25 -27.75 3.98
CA SER A 93 -9.58 -28.30 3.73
C SER A 93 -10.48 -27.32 2.98
N TYR A 94 -11.56 -27.80 2.37
CA TYR A 94 -12.58 -26.95 1.76
C TYR A 94 -13.26 -26.01 2.77
N LYS A 95 -13.36 -26.42 4.05
CA LYS A 95 -13.96 -25.60 5.11
C LYS A 95 -13.13 -24.34 5.38
N GLU A 96 -11.81 -24.41 5.26
CA GLU A 96 -10.88 -23.30 5.48
C GLU A 96 -10.76 -22.37 4.26
N LYS A 97 -11.31 -22.74 3.10
CA LYS A 97 -11.27 -21.89 1.89
C LYS A 97 -12.37 -20.84 1.91
N GLY A 98 -12.12 -19.72 1.25
CA GLY A 98 -13.01 -18.56 1.15
C GLY A 98 -13.35 -18.22 -0.29
N TYR A 99 -14.36 -17.38 -0.50
CA TYR A 99 -14.80 -16.92 -1.83
C TYR A 99 -15.81 -15.79 -1.70
N ILE A 100 -16.11 -15.12 -2.82
CA ILE A 100 -17.27 -14.22 -2.97
C ILE A 100 -18.21 -14.77 -4.05
N ASP A 101 -19.52 -14.73 -3.78
CA ASP A 101 -20.56 -15.10 -4.73
C ASP A 101 -21.87 -14.35 -4.47
N SER A 102 -22.99 -14.90 -4.97
CA SER A 102 -24.34 -14.35 -4.81
C SER A 102 -24.49 -12.93 -5.39
N LEU A 103 -23.68 -12.63 -6.40
CA LEU A 103 -23.66 -11.36 -7.12
C LEU A 103 -24.87 -11.26 -8.05
N ASN A 104 -25.50 -10.10 -8.07
CA ASN A 104 -26.57 -9.76 -8.98
C ASN A 104 -26.47 -8.27 -9.33
N PHE A 105 -25.55 -7.95 -10.23
CA PHE A 105 -25.28 -6.58 -10.62
C PHE A 105 -26.48 -5.94 -11.34
N LYS A 106 -26.84 -4.75 -10.86
CA LYS A 106 -27.79 -3.85 -11.48
C LYS A 106 -27.14 -2.52 -11.78
N VAL A 107 -27.54 -1.89 -12.88
CA VAL A 107 -27.19 -0.51 -13.23
C VAL A 107 -28.47 0.29 -13.34
N ASN A 108 -28.58 1.40 -12.59
CA ASN A 108 -29.77 2.23 -12.48
C ASN A 108 -31.04 1.41 -12.19
N GLY A 109 -30.92 0.39 -11.34
CA GLY A 109 -32.02 -0.50 -10.96
C GLY A 109 -32.35 -1.63 -11.96
N GLN A 110 -31.74 -1.63 -13.15
CA GLN A 110 -31.95 -2.66 -14.17
C GLN A 110 -30.87 -3.73 -14.12
N ASN A 111 -31.24 -5.00 -14.33
CA ASN A 111 -30.27 -6.08 -14.46
C ASN A 111 -29.40 -5.84 -15.70
N ILE A 112 -28.12 -6.20 -15.58
CA ILE A 112 -27.18 -6.15 -16.69
C ILE A 112 -26.63 -7.54 -16.99
N HIS A 113 -26.21 -7.75 -18.23
CA HIS A 113 -25.39 -8.90 -18.56
C HIS A 113 -23.95 -8.68 -18.06
N TRP A 114 -23.37 -9.69 -17.43
CA TRP A 114 -21.98 -9.68 -16.99
C TRP A 114 -21.40 -11.09 -17.02
N LYS A 115 -20.08 -11.20 -17.08
CA LYS A 115 -19.37 -12.49 -17.05
C LYS A 115 -18.02 -12.40 -16.36
N TYR A 116 -17.52 -13.52 -15.86
CA TYR A 116 -16.13 -13.62 -15.44
C TYR A 116 -15.19 -13.58 -16.66
N THR A 117 -14.00 -13.00 -16.49
CA THR A 117 -12.99 -12.96 -17.57
C THR A 117 -12.30 -14.30 -17.78
N ASP A 118 -12.22 -15.10 -16.73
CA ASP A 118 -11.53 -16.40 -16.72
C ASP A 118 -12.04 -17.29 -15.57
N LYS A 119 -11.44 -18.48 -15.44
CA LYS A 119 -11.84 -19.51 -14.47
C LYS A 119 -11.31 -19.30 -13.04
N SER A 120 -10.57 -18.21 -12.78
CA SER A 120 -10.26 -17.80 -11.40
C SER A 120 -11.47 -17.20 -10.69
N TYR A 121 -12.43 -16.67 -11.48
CA TYR A 121 -13.59 -15.92 -10.98
C TYR A 121 -13.24 -14.64 -10.21
N GLU A 122 -11.98 -14.17 -10.30
CA GLU A 122 -11.51 -12.99 -9.57
C GLU A 122 -11.82 -11.67 -10.28
N ILE A 123 -12.22 -11.71 -11.55
CA ILE A 123 -12.53 -10.51 -12.33
C ILE A 123 -13.83 -10.73 -13.08
N ALA A 124 -14.73 -9.76 -12.98
CA ALA A 124 -15.98 -9.67 -13.73
C ALA A 124 -15.94 -8.51 -14.72
N LYS A 125 -16.57 -8.71 -15.88
CA LYS A 125 -16.84 -7.68 -16.89
C LYS A 125 -18.34 -7.45 -16.96
N LEU A 126 -18.76 -6.24 -16.60
CA LEU A 126 -20.14 -5.78 -16.61
C LEU A 126 -20.41 -5.06 -17.94
N PHE A 127 -21.37 -5.53 -18.72
CA PHE A 127 -21.78 -4.88 -19.96
C PHE A 127 -22.92 -3.90 -19.67
N LEU A 128 -22.71 -2.62 -19.96
CA LEU A 128 -23.72 -1.60 -19.67
C LEU A 128 -24.84 -1.65 -20.71
N ASN A 129 -26.10 -1.62 -20.27
CA ASN A 129 -27.26 -1.57 -21.16
C ASN A 129 -27.26 -0.25 -21.97
N GLU A 130 -26.79 0.83 -21.35
CA GLU A 130 -26.59 2.13 -21.97
C GLU A 130 -25.13 2.57 -21.79
N PRO A 131 -24.45 3.09 -22.83
CA PRO A 131 -23.08 3.56 -22.71
C PRO A 131 -22.97 4.73 -21.72
N LEU A 132 -21.94 4.69 -20.87
CA LEU A 132 -21.65 5.75 -19.91
C LEU A 132 -20.78 6.83 -20.57
N LEU A 133 -21.42 7.91 -21.00
CA LEU A 133 -20.77 9.05 -21.64
C LEU A 133 -19.82 9.82 -20.68
N PRO A 134 -18.82 10.55 -21.22
CA PRO A 134 -17.96 11.45 -20.45
C PRO A 134 -18.76 12.41 -19.55
N GLY A 135 -18.33 12.56 -18.30
CA GLY A 135 -18.94 13.44 -17.30
C GLY A 135 -20.26 12.93 -16.70
N LYS A 136 -20.81 11.81 -17.19
CA LYS A 136 -22.04 11.20 -16.66
C LYS A 136 -21.73 10.24 -15.51
N GLN A 137 -22.78 9.87 -14.78
CA GLN A 137 -22.71 8.93 -13.68
C GLN A 137 -23.83 7.89 -13.77
N ILE A 138 -23.59 6.73 -13.18
CA ILE A 138 -24.55 5.64 -13.01
C ILE A 138 -24.54 5.14 -11.57
N VAL A 139 -25.62 4.48 -11.17
CA VAL A 139 -25.71 3.77 -9.89
C VAL A 139 -25.60 2.28 -10.16
N ILE A 140 -24.56 1.65 -9.64
CA ILE A 140 -24.36 0.20 -9.68
C ILE A 140 -24.77 -0.37 -8.32
N SER A 141 -25.46 -1.50 -8.28
CA SER A 141 -25.72 -2.20 -7.02
C SER A 141 -25.66 -3.71 -7.16
N THR A 142 -25.26 -4.39 -6.10
CA THR A 142 -25.26 -5.85 -6.04
C THR A 142 -25.35 -6.34 -4.60
N PRO A 143 -26.13 -7.40 -4.32
CA PRO A 143 -25.89 -8.21 -3.13
C PRO A 143 -24.57 -8.97 -3.32
N PHE A 144 -23.98 -9.41 -2.21
CA PHE A 144 -22.84 -10.32 -2.22
C PHE A 144 -22.80 -11.15 -0.95
N PHE A 145 -22.23 -12.33 -1.07
CA PHE A 145 -21.90 -13.20 0.05
C PHE A 145 -20.40 -13.51 0.02
N VAL A 146 -19.74 -13.42 1.17
CA VAL A 146 -18.34 -13.79 1.32
C VAL A 146 -18.21 -14.88 2.36
N LYS A 147 -17.55 -15.97 2.01
CA LYS A 147 -17.01 -16.90 2.98
C LYS A 147 -15.57 -16.49 3.31
N LEU A 148 -15.32 -16.17 4.57
CA LEU A 148 -13.97 -15.82 5.02
C LEU A 148 -13.11 -17.09 5.09
N PRO A 149 -11.91 -17.10 4.50
CA PRO A 149 -11.00 -18.22 4.63
C PRO A 149 -10.42 -18.27 6.05
N PHE A 150 -9.85 -19.41 6.44
CA PHE A 150 -8.80 -19.38 7.44
C PHE A 150 -7.69 -18.46 6.94
N LEU A 151 -7.01 -17.77 7.85
CA LEU A 151 -5.99 -16.82 7.45
C LEU A 151 -4.84 -17.54 6.73
N PHE A 152 -4.64 -17.24 5.44
CA PHE A 152 -3.51 -17.72 4.63
C PHE A 152 -2.67 -16.58 4.05
N SER A 153 -3.17 -15.34 4.12
CA SER A 153 -2.61 -14.14 3.52
C SER A 153 -3.18 -12.91 4.26
N ARG A 154 -3.91 -11.99 3.60
CA ARG A 154 -4.39 -10.71 4.15
C ARG A 154 -5.84 -10.69 4.62
N MET A 155 -6.69 -11.59 4.12
CA MET A 155 -8.09 -11.75 4.57
C MET A 155 -8.25 -13.10 5.27
N GLY A 156 -9.06 -13.14 6.34
CA GLY A 156 -9.49 -14.39 6.95
C GLY A 156 -9.65 -14.31 8.46
N TYR A 157 -9.81 -15.47 9.09
CA TYR A 157 -9.89 -15.62 10.53
C TYR A 157 -8.79 -16.55 11.08
N ASP A 158 -8.47 -16.39 12.36
CA ASP A 158 -7.52 -17.26 13.05
C ASP A 158 -8.11 -17.92 14.32
N LYS A 159 -7.29 -18.74 14.98
CA LYS A 159 -7.68 -19.45 16.22
C LYS A 159 -7.72 -18.54 17.45
N GLN A 160 -7.15 -17.33 17.36
CA GLN A 160 -7.13 -16.33 18.42
C GLN A 160 -8.38 -15.42 18.37
N GLY A 161 -9.27 -15.65 17.40
CA GLY A 161 -10.50 -14.90 17.21
C GLY A 161 -10.30 -13.59 16.46
N ASN A 162 -9.13 -13.37 15.85
CA ASN A 162 -8.97 -12.26 14.92
C ASN A 162 -9.74 -12.56 13.65
N ILE A 163 -10.38 -11.53 13.12
CA ILE A 163 -10.97 -11.54 11.78
C ILE A 163 -10.46 -10.30 11.04
N ALA A 164 -9.73 -10.53 9.96
CA ALA A 164 -9.26 -9.53 9.02
C ALA A 164 -10.16 -9.53 7.79
N VAL A 165 -10.85 -8.41 7.55
CA VAL A 165 -11.80 -8.25 6.46
C VAL A 165 -11.27 -7.19 5.51
N THR A 166 -10.57 -7.68 4.48
CA THR A 166 -9.79 -6.92 3.52
C THR A 166 -10.13 -7.43 2.12
N GLN A 167 -10.12 -6.56 1.10
CA GLN A 167 -10.48 -6.92 -0.28
C GLN A 167 -11.76 -7.75 -0.40
N TRP A 168 -12.80 -7.40 0.38
CA TRP A 168 -13.93 -8.27 0.73
C TRP A 168 -15.23 -7.94 0.00
N TYR A 169 -15.24 -6.93 -0.86
CA TYR A 169 -16.41 -6.46 -1.59
C TYR A 169 -16.07 -6.34 -3.09
N PRO A 170 -17.07 -6.38 -3.99
CA PRO A 170 -16.87 -6.12 -5.41
C PRO A 170 -16.30 -4.71 -5.65
N LYS A 171 -15.16 -4.62 -6.32
CA LYS A 171 -14.48 -3.32 -6.50
C LYS A 171 -14.27 -2.99 -7.97
N PRO A 172 -14.66 -1.81 -8.48
CA PRO A 172 -14.32 -1.42 -9.84
C PRO A 172 -12.79 -1.37 -10.05
N ALA A 173 -12.32 -1.91 -11.16
CA ALA A 173 -10.93 -1.75 -11.58
C ALA A 173 -10.66 -0.30 -11.99
N VAL A 174 -9.43 0.18 -11.81
CA VAL A 174 -9.04 1.53 -12.22
C VAL A 174 -9.10 1.68 -13.73
N TYR A 175 -9.66 2.80 -14.20
CA TYR A 175 -9.60 3.24 -15.59
C TYR A 175 -8.96 4.63 -15.67
N ASP A 176 -7.72 4.68 -16.15
CA ASP A 176 -6.94 5.91 -16.30
C ASP A 176 -6.32 6.04 -17.70
N ASN A 177 -5.36 6.96 -17.87
CA ASN A 177 -4.68 7.22 -19.14
C ASN A 177 -3.99 5.99 -19.77
N TYR A 178 -3.73 4.94 -18.99
CA TYR A 178 -3.13 3.68 -19.47
C TYR A 178 -4.18 2.58 -19.69
N GLY A 179 -5.46 2.91 -19.54
CA GLY A 179 -6.59 2.01 -19.77
C GLY A 179 -7.05 1.30 -18.49
N TRP A 180 -7.57 0.08 -18.67
CA TRP A 180 -8.12 -0.72 -17.57
C TRP A 180 -7.03 -1.49 -16.84
N HIS A 181 -6.95 -1.30 -15.52
CA HIS A 181 -5.99 -1.99 -14.64
C HIS A 181 -6.62 -3.22 -14.00
N VAL A 182 -6.58 -4.33 -14.73
CA VAL A 182 -7.20 -5.60 -14.34
C VAL A 182 -6.13 -6.63 -13.99
N PHE A 183 -6.12 -7.10 -12.75
CA PHE A 183 -5.14 -8.06 -12.26
C PHE A 183 -5.73 -8.96 -11.18
N HIS A 184 -5.11 -10.13 -11.03
CA HIS A 184 -5.49 -11.12 -10.02
C HIS A 184 -4.87 -10.80 -8.66
N TYR A 185 -5.52 -11.26 -7.60
CA TYR A 185 -4.96 -11.20 -6.26
C TYR A 185 -3.71 -12.08 -6.20
N LEU A 186 -2.64 -11.53 -5.62
CA LEU A 186 -1.39 -12.21 -5.32
C LEU A 186 -0.92 -11.79 -3.93
N ASP A 187 -0.07 -12.61 -3.31
CA ASP A 187 0.64 -12.25 -2.07
C ASP A 187 1.73 -11.20 -2.36
N LEU A 188 2.48 -11.37 -3.45
CA LEU A 188 3.45 -10.37 -3.90
C LEU A 188 2.81 -9.38 -4.87
N GLY A 189 2.99 -8.09 -4.58
CA GLY A 189 2.35 -7.00 -5.31
C GLY A 189 1.05 -6.59 -4.62
N GLU A 190 0.95 -5.31 -4.29
CA GLU A 190 -0.19 -4.74 -3.59
C GLU A 190 -1.33 -4.41 -4.57
N PHE A 191 -2.19 -3.45 -4.19
CA PHE A 191 -3.48 -3.19 -4.81
C PHE A 191 -3.48 -1.86 -5.56
N TYR A 192 -4.49 -1.67 -6.40
CA TYR A 192 -4.70 -0.43 -7.13
C TYR A 192 -6.19 -0.28 -7.36
N SER A 193 -6.76 0.82 -6.87
CA SER A 193 -8.21 1.00 -6.72
C SER A 193 -8.59 2.47 -6.92
N GLU A 194 -9.81 2.71 -7.41
CA GLU A 194 -10.32 4.07 -7.66
C GLU A 194 -10.56 4.85 -6.37
N PHE A 195 -10.31 6.17 -6.39
CA PHE A 195 -10.68 7.04 -5.28
C PHE A 195 -12.20 7.26 -5.18
N GLY A 196 -12.64 7.35 -3.93
CA GLY A 196 -14.04 7.35 -3.57
C GLY A 196 -14.37 7.91 -2.20
N ASN A 197 -15.66 8.07 -1.97
CA ASN A 197 -16.23 8.21 -0.63
C ASN A 197 -16.81 6.88 -0.19
N TYR A 198 -16.60 6.51 1.06
CA TYR A 198 -17.12 5.29 1.66
C TYR A 198 -18.07 5.64 2.79
N ASP A 199 -19.25 5.04 2.76
CA ASP A 199 -20.24 5.00 3.84
C ASP A 199 -20.57 3.54 4.14
N VAL A 200 -19.99 3.00 5.20
CA VAL A 200 -20.01 1.56 5.48
C VAL A 200 -20.69 1.30 6.82
N THR A 201 -21.74 0.49 6.76
CA THR A 201 -22.48 0.01 7.92
C THR A 201 -22.14 -1.46 8.17
N ILE A 202 -21.58 -1.75 9.34
CA ILE A 202 -21.10 -3.08 9.74
C ILE A 202 -21.92 -3.57 10.94
N THR A 203 -22.62 -4.67 10.77
CA THR A 203 -23.38 -5.34 11.83
C THR A 203 -22.60 -6.54 12.35
N VAL A 204 -22.29 -6.54 13.64
CA VAL A 204 -21.42 -7.53 14.31
C VAL A 204 -21.99 -7.89 15.70
N PRO A 205 -21.58 -9.01 16.31
CA PRO A 205 -21.83 -9.25 17.73
C PRO A 205 -21.36 -8.08 18.62
N ASP A 206 -22.15 -7.70 19.62
CA ASP A 206 -21.93 -6.47 20.40
C ASP A 206 -20.65 -6.48 21.25
N SER A 207 -20.17 -7.67 21.59
CA SER A 207 -18.90 -7.91 22.28
C SER A 207 -17.65 -7.64 21.42
N LEU A 208 -17.78 -7.58 20.09
CA LEU A 208 -16.64 -7.37 19.18
C LEU A 208 -16.20 -5.91 19.15
N ILE A 209 -14.89 -5.68 19.13
CA ILE A 209 -14.31 -4.36 18.90
C ILE A 209 -13.91 -4.29 17.42
N VAL A 210 -14.44 -3.30 16.71
CA VAL A 210 -14.17 -3.11 15.28
C VAL A 210 -13.25 -1.91 15.08
N ALA A 211 -12.09 -2.15 14.49
CA ALA A 211 -11.20 -1.12 13.96
C ALA A 211 -11.36 -1.11 12.44
N ALA A 212 -11.72 0.03 11.86
CA ALA A 212 -11.99 0.14 10.43
C ALA A 212 -11.36 1.39 9.81
N THR A 213 -11.26 1.35 8.48
CA THR A 213 -10.99 2.52 7.65
C THR A 213 -12.02 3.61 7.96
N GLY A 214 -11.57 4.86 8.04
CA GLY A 214 -12.46 6.00 8.19
C GLY A 214 -12.90 6.33 9.61
N ASN A 215 -13.89 7.21 9.70
CA ASN A 215 -14.33 7.79 10.96
C ASN A 215 -15.55 7.03 11.48
N LEU A 216 -15.46 6.47 12.70
CA LEU A 216 -16.62 5.91 13.39
C LEU A 216 -17.65 7.02 13.65
N LYS A 217 -18.91 6.76 13.29
CA LYS A 217 -20.04 7.70 13.45
C LYS A 217 -21.03 7.30 14.52
N THR A 218 -21.02 6.04 14.95
CA THR A 218 -21.96 5.54 15.96
C THR A 218 -21.59 6.07 17.35
N GLU A 219 -22.31 7.08 17.85
CA GLU A 219 -22.02 7.75 19.12
C GLU A 219 -21.97 6.82 20.34
N GLN A 220 -22.88 5.83 20.39
CA GLN A 220 -22.93 4.86 21.48
C GLN A 220 -21.64 4.02 21.55
N GLU A 221 -21.11 3.60 20.40
CA GLU A 221 -19.84 2.86 20.32
C GLU A 221 -18.66 3.75 20.72
N ILE A 222 -18.64 5.02 20.29
CA ILE A 222 -17.61 5.98 20.69
C ILE A 222 -17.59 6.17 22.22
N LYS A 223 -18.76 6.36 22.84
CA LYS A 223 -18.88 6.46 24.30
C LYS A 223 -18.40 5.18 24.99
N TRP A 224 -18.74 4.01 24.46
CA TRP A 224 -18.31 2.73 24.98
C TRP A 224 -16.79 2.52 24.90
N LEU A 225 -16.17 2.82 23.76
CA LEU A 225 -14.71 2.74 23.57
C LEU A 225 -13.98 3.72 24.50
N ASN A 226 -14.45 4.95 24.62
CA ASN A 226 -13.88 5.95 25.54
C ASN A 226 -13.93 5.48 27.00
N ASN A 227 -15.01 4.81 27.42
CA ASN A 227 -15.09 4.23 28.74
C ASN A 227 -14.06 3.10 28.92
N LYS A 228 -13.95 2.20 27.94
CA LYS A 228 -12.97 1.11 27.95
C LYS A 228 -11.53 1.61 28.04
N ILE A 229 -11.18 2.68 27.32
CA ILE A 229 -9.87 3.33 27.36
C ILE A 229 -9.55 3.88 28.75
N LYS A 230 -10.54 4.43 29.48
CA LYS A 230 -10.31 4.93 30.87
C LYS A 230 -10.02 3.80 31.85
N HIS A 231 -10.59 2.62 31.63
CA HIS A 231 -10.47 1.46 32.53
C HIS A 231 -9.43 0.42 32.05
N LYS A 232 -8.27 0.86 31.51
CA LYS A 232 -7.19 0.05 30.85
C LYS A 232 -6.77 -1.28 31.51
N ASN A 233 -7.19 -1.58 32.73
CA ASN A 233 -6.72 -2.69 33.56
C ASN A 233 -7.68 -3.87 33.75
N LEU A 234 -8.91 -3.83 33.24
CA LEU A 234 -9.84 -4.97 33.34
C LEU A 234 -9.83 -5.78 32.05
N PHE A 235 -8.85 -6.68 31.92
CA PHE A 235 -8.93 -7.72 30.90
C PHE A 235 -9.83 -8.86 31.40
N GLU A 236 -11.02 -8.96 30.82
CA GLU A 236 -11.86 -10.15 30.93
C GLU A 236 -11.94 -10.79 29.55
N LYS A 237 -11.54 -12.07 29.45
CA LYS A 237 -11.79 -12.84 28.24
C LYS A 237 -13.30 -13.04 28.12
N LYS A 238 -13.95 -12.25 27.27
CA LYS A 238 -15.39 -12.33 27.07
C LYS A 238 -15.72 -13.28 25.92
N PRO A 239 -16.68 -14.21 26.09
CA PRO A 239 -17.21 -14.96 24.96
C PRO A 239 -17.86 -14.00 23.96
N VAL A 240 -17.90 -14.40 22.70
CA VAL A 240 -18.62 -13.62 21.68
C VAL A 240 -20.12 -13.69 21.98
N SER A 241 -20.75 -12.52 22.05
CA SER A 241 -22.18 -12.35 22.32
C SER A 241 -23.04 -12.85 21.16
N THR A 242 -24.30 -13.19 21.45
CA THR A 242 -25.33 -13.45 20.44
C THR A 242 -26.11 -12.19 20.06
N LYS A 243 -26.04 -11.12 20.88
CA LYS A 243 -26.65 -9.83 20.60
C LYS A 243 -25.81 -9.07 19.59
N MET A 244 -26.46 -8.42 18.63
CA MET A 244 -25.79 -7.68 17.56
C MET A 244 -25.77 -6.17 17.84
N LYS A 245 -24.77 -5.48 17.32
CA LYS A 245 -24.69 -4.02 17.18
C LYS A 245 -24.39 -3.63 15.75
N THR A 246 -24.76 -2.41 15.38
CA THR A 246 -24.54 -1.86 14.04
C THR A 246 -23.68 -0.60 14.13
N LEU A 247 -22.57 -0.60 13.41
CA LEU A 247 -21.57 0.47 13.42
C LEU A 247 -21.52 1.14 12.04
N ARG A 248 -21.52 2.48 11.99
CA ARG A 248 -21.35 3.22 10.73
C ARG A 248 -20.01 3.92 10.70
N PHE A 249 -19.28 3.76 9.60
CA PHE A 249 -17.99 4.38 9.34
C PHE A 249 -18.07 5.18 8.04
N THR A 250 -17.50 6.38 8.02
CA THR A 250 -17.42 7.18 6.79
C THR A 250 -16.01 7.69 6.53
N GLN A 251 -15.58 7.67 5.27
CA GLN A 251 -14.32 8.27 4.84
C GLN A 251 -14.45 8.85 3.43
N ASN A 252 -13.86 10.01 3.20
CA ASN A 252 -13.79 10.62 1.88
C ASN A 252 -12.38 10.52 1.31
N ASN A 253 -12.29 10.53 -0.02
CA ASN A 253 -11.05 10.51 -0.78
C ASN A 253 -10.11 9.34 -0.41
N VAL A 254 -10.65 8.13 -0.29
CA VAL A 254 -9.85 6.90 -0.13
C VAL A 254 -10.20 5.93 -1.23
N HIS A 255 -9.35 4.93 -1.46
CA HIS A 255 -9.53 3.95 -2.53
C HIS A 255 -9.73 2.51 -2.03
N ASP A 256 -9.75 2.32 -0.70
CA ASP A 256 -10.02 1.04 -0.10
C ASP A 256 -10.67 1.16 1.28
N PHE A 257 -11.29 0.06 1.71
CA PHE A 257 -11.95 -0.05 3.00
C PHE A 257 -11.71 -1.44 3.62
N ALA A 258 -10.86 -1.46 4.64
CA ALA A 258 -10.61 -2.63 5.47
C ALA A 258 -11.15 -2.45 6.89
N TRP A 259 -11.47 -3.57 7.53
CA TRP A 259 -11.76 -3.60 8.96
C TRP A 259 -11.30 -4.89 9.62
N PHE A 260 -11.01 -4.78 10.91
CA PHE A 260 -10.45 -5.82 11.75
C PHE A 260 -11.26 -5.91 13.04
N THR A 261 -11.44 -7.12 13.54
CA THR A 261 -12.18 -7.32 14.77
C THR A 261 -11.61 -8.43 15.65
N ASN A 262 -11.66 -8.17 16.95
CA ASN A 262 -11.46 -9.15 18.02
C ASN A 262 -12.22 -8.68 19.28
N ALA A 263 -12.80 -9.60 20.04
CA ALA A 263 -13.46 -9.27 21.31
C ALA A 263 -12.49 -8.76 22.39
N ASN A 264 -11.20 -9.11 22.26
CA ASN A 264 -10.20 -8.99 23.31
C ASN A 264 -9.27 -7.79 23.14
N TYR A 265 -9.46 -6.92 22.15
CA TYR A 265 -8.58 -5.78 21.95
C TYR A 265 -8.51 -4.89 23.20
N ILE A 266 -7.29 -4.55 23.59
CA ILE A 266 -6.97 -3.37 24.36
C ILE A 266 -6.93 -2.21 23.38
N VAL A 267 -7.61 -1.12 23.74
CA VAL A 267 -7.72 0.07 22.90
C VAL A 267 -7.05 1.23 23.60
N GLU A 268 -6.20 1.93 22.87
CA GLU A 268 -5.62 3.20 23.30
C GLU A 268 -5.86 4.27 22.23
N ARG A 269 -5.98 5.52 22.69
CA ARG A 269 -6.25 6.67 21.84
C ARG A 269 -5.47 7.89 22.32
N ASP A 270 -4.99 8.68 21.38
CA ASP A 270 -4.41 9.99 21.62
C ASP A 270 -4.77 10.96 20.48
N THR A 271 -4.32 12.20 20.57
CA THR A 271 -4.47 13.21 19.53
C THR A 271 -3.15 13.94 19.34
N VAL A 272 -2.73 14.10 18.08
CA VAL A 272 -1.49 14.77 17.73
C VAL A 272 -1.74 15.94 16.79
N SER A 273 -1.13 17.08 17.10
CA SER A 273 -1.11 18.24 16.19
C SER A 273 0.04 18.11 15.22
N ILE A 274 -0.21 18.36 13.93
CA ILE A 274 0.83 18.44 12.90
C ILE A 274 1.19 19.90 12.60
N PHE A 275 2.21 20.12 11.76
CA PHE A 275 2.84 21.44 11.57
C PHE A 275 1.90 22.55 11.06
N ASN A 276 0.75 22.23 10.47
CA ASN A 276 -0.25 23.19 9.98
C ASN A 276 -1.43 23.41 10.96
N GLY A 277 -1.33 22.89 12.19
CA GLY A 277 -2.38 22.99 13.21
C GLY A 277 -3.52 21.98 13.10
N HIS A 278 -3.53 21.12 12.07
CA HIS A 278 -4.50 20.03 11.98
C HIS A 278 -4.27 19.00 13.11
N HIS A 279 -5.36 18.55 13.72
CA HIS A 279 -5.34 17.51 14.76
C HIS A 279 -5.72 16.15 14.16
N VAL A 280 -4.90 15.15 14.43
CA VAL A 280 -5.10 13.76 14.01
C VAL A 280 -5.30 12.90 15.24
N GLU A 281 -6.41 12.16 15.30
CA GLU A 281 -6.61 11.14 16.33
C GLU A 281 -5.81 9.88 15.97
N THR A 282 -5.04 9.38 16.93
CA THR A 282 -4.30 8.13 16.77
C THR A 282 -4.94 7.05 17.61
N TRP A 283 -5.16 5.88 17.01
CA TRP A 283 -5.80 4.74 17.67
C TRP A 283 -4.90 3.52 17.58
N LEU A 284 -4.80 2.79 18.69
CA LEU A 284 -4.02 1.57 18.76
C LEU A 284 -4.88 0.46 19.35
N PHE A 285 -5.01 -0.64 18.62
CA PHE A 285 -5.76 -1.83 19.01
C PHE A 285 -4.78 -2.99 19.12
N TYR A 286 -4.60 -3.57 20.31
CA TYR A 286 -3.68 -4.69 20.48
C TYR A 286 -4.19 -5.79 21.39
N LEU A 287 -3.66 -7.00 21.21
CA LEU A 287 -4.06 -8.14 22.03
C LEU A 287 -3.33 -8.10 23.39
N PRO A 288 -4.01 -8.50 24.49
CA PRO A 288 -3.43 -8.46 25.84
C PRO A 288 -2.11 -9.20 25.99
N LYS A 289 -1.94 -10.32 25.27
CA LYS A 289 -0.68 -11.09 25.24
C LYS A 289 0.52 -10.23 24.80
N ASN A 290 0.29 -9.20 24.00
CA ASN A 290 1.30 -8.32 23.42
C ASN A 290 1.43 -7.00 24.20
N LYS A 291 0.78 -6.84 25.37
CA LYS A 291 0.79 -5.58 26.15
C LYS A 291 2.18 -5.05 26.47
N LYS A 292 3.15 -5.93 26.75
CA LYS A 292 4.55 -5.52 27.00
C LYS A 292 5.22 -4.99 25.73
N LEU A 293 4.91 -5.61 24.59
CA LEU A 293 5.50 -5.29 23.29
C LEU A 293 5.01 -3.93 22.77
N TYR A 294 3.71 -3.64 22.91
CA TYR A 294 3.08 -2.39 22.47
C TYR A 294 3.23 -1.24 23.47
N LYS A 295 3.99 -1.42 24.55
CA LYS A 295 4.21 -0.37 25.55
C LYS A 295 4.81 0.88 24.88
N ASN A 296 4.21 2.04 25.14
CA ASN A 296 4.59 3.34 24.59
C ASN A 296 4.43 3.50 23.06
N MET A 297 3.84 2.52 22.37
CA MET A 297 3.78 2.54 20.90
C MET A 297 2.90 3.68 20.37
N LEU A 298 1.85 4.07 21.10
CA LEU A 298 1.01 5.20 20.73
C LEU A 298 1.77 6.53 20.62
N ALA A 299 2.76 6.76 21.48
CA ALA A 299 3.61 7.96 21.40
C ALA A 299 4.51 7.93 20.15
N LYS A 300 4.98 6.74 19.74
CA LYS A 300 5.77 6.54 18.51
C LYS A 300 4.93 6.77 17.26
N ILE A 301 3.70 6.28 17.27
CA ILE A 301 2.69 6.55 16.23
C ILE A 301 2.52 8.07 16.10
N ASN A 302 2.26 8.80 17.18
CA ASN A 302 2.12 10.27 17.13
C ASN A 302 3.36 10.96 16.53
N GLN A 303 4.56 10.57 16.99
CA GLN A 303 5.81 11.14 16.52
C GLN A 303 6.02 10.91 15.01
N SER A 304 5.69 9.72 14.51
CA SER A 304 5.79 9.40 13.09
C SER A 304 4.84 10.25 12.24
N VAL A 305 3.58 10.44 12.68
CA VAL A 305 2.59 11.26 11.98
C VAL A 305 3.07 12.71 11.86
N GLN A 306 3.68 13.27 12.90
CA GLN A 306 4.26 14.62 12.87
C GLN A 306 5.43 14.73 11.89
N LEU A 307 6.38 13.79 11.96
CA LEU A 307 7.58 13.81 11.13
C LEU A 307 7.24 13.60 9.65
N PHE A 308 6.41 12.62 9.33
CA PHE A 308 5.99 12.35 7.95
C PHE A 308 5.13 13.47 7.37
N SER A 309 4.27 14.09 8.20
CA SER A 309 3.56 15.30 7.78
C SER A 309 4.53 16.40 7.37
N LYS A 310 5.58 16.63 8.17
CA LYS A 310 6.58 17.66 7.91
C LYS A 310 7.40 17.36 6.65
N TRP A 311 7.84 16.12 6.46
CA TRP A 311 8.75 15.74 5.38
C TRP A 311 8.06 15.62 4.02
N ASN A 312 6.85 15.07 3.99
CA ASN A 312 6.18 14.70 2.74
C ASN A 312 5.01 15.62 2.40
N GLY A 313 4.27 16.10 3.40
CA GLY A 313 3.08 16.92 3.23
C GLY A 313 2.03 16.63 4.30
N ALA A 314 1.16 17.59 4.59
CA ALA A 314 0.25 17.50 5.74
C ALA A 314 -0.70 16.29 5.67
N TYR A 315 -0.77 15.48 6.73
CA TYR A 315 -1.75 14.41 6.84
C TYR A 315 -3.20 14.97 6.78
N PRO A 316 -4.03 14.58 5.80
CA PRO A 316 -5.31 15.22 5.53
C PRO A 316 -6.49 14.56 6.24
N TYR A 317 -6.34 13.32 6.73
CA TYR A 317 -7.43 12.59 7.37
C TYR A 317 -7.46 12.83 8.88
N LYS A 318 -8.63 12.61 9.50
CA LYS A 318 -8.84 12.84 10.93
C LYS A 318 -8.24 11.76 11.83
N THR A 319 -7.99 10.56 11.30
CA THR A 319 -7.59 9.41 12.12
C THR A 319 -6.47 8.61 11.47
N VAL A 320 -5.54 8.11 12.28
CA VAL A 320 -4.61 7.02 11.96
C VAL A 320 -4.87 5.89 12.94
N LYS A 321 -4.98 4.65 12.46
CA LYS A 321 -5.22 3.47 13.31
C LYS A 321 -4.19 2.38 13.05
N VAL A 322 -3.76 1.74 14.12
CA VAL A 322 -2.83 0.59 14.08
C VAL A 322 -3.49 -0.57 14.81
N VAL A 323 -3.49 -1.75 14.18
CA VAL A 323 -4.11 -2.97 14.70
C VAL A 323 -3.08 -4.09 14.80
N ASP A 324 -2.95 -4.69 15.96
CA ASP A 324 -2.30 -5.98 16.16
C ASP A 324 -3.22 -7.07 15.62
N GLY A 325 -2.87 -7.69 14.49
CA GLY A 325 -3.75 -8.62 13.79
C GLY A 325 -3.11 -9.95 13.47
N GLY A 326 -3.96 -10.90 13.11
CA GLY A 326 -3.51 -12.06 12.35
C GLY A 326 -3.26 -11.62 10.92
N LEU A 327 -1.99 -11.55 10.52
CA LEU A 327 -1.54 -11.35 9.14
C LEU A 327 -0.45 -12.39 8.82
N LEU A 328 -0.50 -13.01 7.65
CA LEU A 328 0.48 -14.03 7.22
C LEU A 328 1.21 -13.68 5.91
N ALA A 329 0.89 -12.54 5.29
CA ALA A 329 1.60 -11.97 4.16
C ALA A 329 2.24 -10.64 4.59
N GLY A 330 3.57 -10.57 4.59
CA GLY A 330 4.31 -9.36 5.01
C GLY A 330 4.46 -9.18 6.53
N GLY A 331 5.15 -8.09 6.92
CA GLY A 331 5.29 -7.67 8.32
C GLY A 331 4.11 -6.81 8.81
N GLY A 332 3.48 -6.09 7.90
CA GLY A 332 2.24 -5.34 8.09
C GLY A 332 1.49 -5.26 6.76
N MET A 333 0.33 -4.60 6.79
CA MET A 333 -0.45 -4.29 5.61
C MET A 333 -1.21 -2.98 5.80
N GLU A 334 -1.06 -2.12 4.81
CA GLU A 334 -1.60 -0.78 4.74
C GLU A 334 -3.01 -0.74 4.14
N TYR A 335 -3.90 -0.03 4.80
CA TYR A 335 -5.17 0.43 4.23
C TYR A 335 -5.33 1.91 4.56
N PRO A 336 -6.13 2.66 3.78
CA PRO A 336 -6.33 4.07 4.07
C PRO A 336 -6.78 4.28 5.51
N THR A 337 -6.05 5.10 6.29
CA THR A 337 -6.30 5.41 7.71
C THR A 337 -6.15 4.26 8.72
N ILE A 338 -5.86 3.03 8.28
CA ILE A 338 -5.74 1.86 9.17
C ILE A 338 -4.70 0.87 8.66
N THR A 339 -3.77 0.46 9.51
CA THR A 339 -2.84 -0.64 9.22
C THR A 339 -3.02 -1.80 10.19
N VAL A 340 -2.75 -3.00 9.70
CA VAL A 340 -2.63 -4.21 10.50
C VAL A 340 -1.18 -4.68 10.53
N ILE A 341 -0.72 -5.07 11.72
CA ILE A 341 0.65 -5.52 11.98
C ILE A 341 0.64 -7.01 12.25
N ALA A 342 1.55 -7.74 11.62
CA ALA A 342 1.77 -9.16 11.91
C ALA A 342 2.38 -9.35 13.31
N SER A 343 2.47 -10.59 13.76
CA SER A 343 3.11 -10.89 15.05
C SER A 343 4.61 -10.59 15.01
N MET A 344 5.10 -9.87 16.02
CA MET A 344 6.49 -9.42 16.12
C MET A 344 7.14 -9.92 17.41
N ASP A 345 8.42 -10.25 17.33
CA ASP A 345 9.17 -10.85 18.45
C ASP A 345 9.82 -9.82 19.37
N ASN A 346 10.04 -8.58 18.90
CA ASN A 346 10.67 -7.52 19.69
C ASN A 346 10.12 -6.13 19.37
N ALA A 347 10.28 -5.22 20.35
CA ALA A 347 9.64 -3.90 20.31
C ALA A 347 10.21 -2.96 19.24
N ILE A 348 11.50 -3.10 18.88
CA ILE A 348 12.11 -2.23 17.86
C ILE A 348 11.63 -2.64 16.47
N ASN A 349 11.60 -3.94 16.15
CA ASN A 349 11.04 -4.42 14.89
C ASN A 349 9.54 -4.10 14.78
N LEU A 350 8.82 -4.17 15.91
CA LEU A 350 7.43 -3.72 15.96
C LEU A 350 7.32 -2.21 15.64
N GLU A 351 8.13 -1.36 16.27
CA GLU A 351 8.12 0.09 15.98
C GLU A 351 8.47 0.36 14.52
N GLU A 352 9.54 -0.25 14.00
CA GLU A 352 9.96 -0.10 12.61
C GLU A 352 8.86 -0.47 11.63
N THR A 353 8.17 -1.60 11.88
CA THR A 353 7.06 -2.05 11.04
C THR A 353 5.89 -1.07 11.16
N ILE A 354 5.47 -0.69 12.37
CA ILE A 354 4.37 0.27 12.55
C ILE A 354 4.67 1.60 11.84
N ILE A 355 5.90 2.09 11.92
CA ILE A 355 6.29 3.33 11.24
C ILE A 355 6.28 3.16 9.73
N HIS A 356 6.74 2.01 9.22
CA HIS A 356 6.64 1.68 7.79
C HIS A 356 5.18 1.76 7.33
N GLU A 357 4.30 1.02 7.99
CA GLU A 357 2.89 0.98 7.66
C GLU A 357 2.14 2.31 7.82
N ILE A 358 2.58 3.18 8.75
CA ILE A 358 2.05 4.54 8.84
C ILE A 358 2.50 5.37 7.63
N GLY A 359 3.73 5.17 7.16
CA GLY A 359 4.28 5.84 5.98
C GLY A 359 3.44 5.61 4.73
N HIS A 360 2.93 4.39 4.58
CA HIS A 360 1.99 4.01 3.52
C HIS A 360 0.69 4.83 3.50
N ASN A 361 0.31 5.51 4.58
CA ASN A 361 -0.81 6.45 4.47
C ASN A 361 -0.52 7.58 3.48
N TRP A 362 0.74 8.00 3.30
CA TRP A 362 1.11 9.03 2.33
C TRP A 362 1.24 8.47 0.92
N PHE A 363 1.93 7.35 0.74
CA PHE A 363 2.35 6.88 -0.57
C PHE A 363 1.29 6.00 -1.24
N TYR A 364 0.80 4.96 -0.57
CA TYR A 364 -0.41 4.24 -0.98
C TYR A 364 -1.69 5.03 -0.71
N GLY A 365 -1.97 5.41 0.55
CA GLY A 365 -3.29 5.87 0.96
C GLY A 365 -3.73 7.24 0.42
N ILE A 366 -2.80 8.17 0.19
CA ILE A 366 -3.10 9.54 -0.29
C ILE A 366 -2.57 9.76 -1.71
N LEU A 367 -1.37 9.27 -2.01
CA LEU A 367 -0.76 9.35 -3.34
C LEU A 367 -1.07 8.13 -4.22
N GLY A 368 -1.98 7.24 -3.79
CA GLY A 368 -2.68 6.28 -4.63
C GLY A 368 -1.82 5.57 -5.66
N PHE A 369 -0.57 5.22 -5.35
CA PHE A 369 0.32 4.69 -6.37
C PHE A 369 -0.22 3.35 -6.93
N ASN A 370 0.06 3.08 -8.20
CA ASN A 370 -0.15 1.74 -8.74
C ASN A 370 1.00 0.83 -8.27
N GLU A 371 0.82 0.20 -7.12
CA GLU A 371 1.82 -0.64 -6.47
C GLU A 371 2.07 -1.95 -7.21
N ARG A 372 1.09 -2.39 -8.01
CA ARG A 372 1.22 -3.57 -8.87
C ARG A 372 2.29 -3.32 -9.95
N ASP A 373 2.19 -2.19 -10.62
CA ASP A 373 3.09 -1.83 -11.73
C ASP A 373 4.40 -1.18 -11.25
N TYR A 374 4.31 -0.35 -10.22
CA TYR A 374 5.39 0.52 -9.75
C TYR A 374 5.59 0.44 -8.22
N PRO A 375 5.88 -0.76 -7.68
CA PRO A 375 5.94 -0.98 -6.23
C PRO A 375 6.97 -0.09 -5.51
N PHE A 376 8.02 0.36 -6.20
CA PHE A 376 9.04 1.22 -5.60
C PHE A 376 8.51 2.61 -5.17
N LEU A 377 7.43 3.10 -5.77
CA LEU A 377 6.84 4.40 -5.44
C LEU A 377 6.19 4.39 -4.07
N ASP A 378 5.68 3.23 -3.67
CA ASP A 378 5.09 3.03 -2.36
C ASP A 378 6.13 2.46 -1.39
N GLU A 379 6.29 1.14 -1.35
CA GLU A 379 7.25 0.38 -0.53
C GLU A 379 8.62 1.05 -0.40
N GLY A 380 9.25 1.40 -1.52
CA GLY A 380 10.60 1.94 -1.52
C GLY A 380 10.71 3.35 -0.92
N ILE A 381 9.74 4.22 -1.19
CA ILE A 381 9.69 5.58 -0.61
C ILE A 381 9.28 5.50 0.87
N THR A 382 8.36 4.60 1.22
CA THR A 382 7.98 4.28 2.59
C THR A 382 9.18 3.80 3.41
N THR A 383 9.94 2.81 2.92
CA THR A 383 11.18 2.35 3.58
C THR A 383 12.20 3.47 3.72
N SER A 384 12.32 4.37 2.73
CA SER A 384 13.23 5.53 2.85
C SER A 384 12.82 6.48 3.99
N ASN A 385 11.51 6.71 4.15
CA ASN A 385 10.95 7.52 5.24
C ASN A 385 11.11 6.83 6.60
N GLN A 386 10.87 5.52 6.67
CA GLN A 386 11.15 4.69 7.85
C GLN A 386 12.63 4.79 8.24
N LEU A 387 13.56 4.64 7.30
CA LEU A 387 15.00 4.80 7.57
C LEU A 387 15.31 6.20 8.11
N ARG A 388 14.73 7.25 7.51
CA ARG A 388 14.90 8.63 7.99
C ARG A 388 14.35 8.81 9.41
N TYR A 389 13.20 8.22 9.72
CA TYR A 389 12.63 8.21 11.07
C TYR A 389 13.59 7.55 12.05
N MET A 390 14.09 6.35 11.76
CA MET A 390 14.99 5.62 12.65
C MET A 390 16.29 6.38 12.90
N GLN A 391 16.84 7.03 11.87
CA GLN A 391 18.02 7.91 12.01
C GLN A 391 17.74 9.16 12.87
N THR A 392 16.51 9.68 12.82
CA THR A 392 16.12 10.89 13.55
C THR A 392 15.84 10.59 15.02
N VAL A 393 15.09 9.52 15.30
CA VAL A 393 14.65 9.15 16.66
C VAL A 393 15.74 8.36 17.40
N TYR A 394 16.55 7.58 16.67
CA TYR A 394 17.59 6.72 17.22
C TYR A 394 18.95 6.98 16.55
N PRO A 395 19.53 8.19 16.64
CA PRO A 395 20.77 8.55 15.94
C PRO A 395 21.99 7.72 16.39
N LYS A 396 21.93 7.08 17.57
CA LYS A 396 22.97 6.22 18.11
C LYS A 396 22.78 4.74 17.77
N HIS A 397 21.73 4.38 17.03
CA HIS A 397 21.61 3.01 16.52
C HIS A 397 22.50 2.82 15.31
N TYR A 398 23.07 1.62 15.18
CA TYR A 398 24.01 1.26 14.11
C TYR A 398 23.49 0.07 13.29
N PHE A 399 24.20 -0.25 12.22
CA PHE A 399 23.94 -1.42 11.39
C PHE A 399 23.81 -2.70 12.22
N GLY A 400 22.82 -3.53 11.89
CA GLY A 400 22.61 -4.84 12.48
C GLY A 400 22.05 -4.84 13.91
N GLN A 401 21.98 -3.69 14.59
CA GLN A 401 21.60 -3.60 16.02
C GLN A 401 20.18 -4.14 16.33
N ASN A 402 19.30 -4.14 15.34
CA ASN A 402 17.90 -4.59 15.48
C ASN A 402 17.65 -5.99 14.89
N TYR A 403 18.58 -6.52 14.09
CA TYR A 403 18.37 -7.73 13.28
C TYR A 403 19.33 -8.87 13.61
N LEU A 404 20.47 -8.55 14.21
CA LEU A 404 21.49 -9.53 14.55
C LEU A 404 21.52 -9.75 16.07
N PRO A 405 21.86 -10.97 16.53
CA PRO A 405 22.18 -11.19 17.93
C PRO A 405 23.27 -10.24 18.43
N ASP A 406 23.15 -9.74 19.66
CA ASP A 406 24.13 -8.83 20.30
C ASP A 406 25.58 -9.30 20.16
N LYS A 407 25.82 -10.62 20.19
CA LYS A 407 27.15 -11.23 20.05
C LYS A 407 27.78 -11.02 18.66
N LEU A 408 26.97 -10.88 17.61
CA LEU A 408 27.41 -10.59 16.23
C LEU A 408 27.57 -9.08 15.98
N ILE A 409 26.85 -8.25 16.73
CA ILE A 409 26.91 -6.78 16.64
C ILE A 409 28.09 -6.22 17.45
N LYS A 410 28.39 -6.80 18.62
CA LYS A 410 29.51 -6.42 19.49
C LYS A 410 30.84 -6.64 18.77
N GLY A 411 31.38 -5.59 18.14
CA GLY A 411 32.63 -5.65 17.38
C GLY A 411 32.71 -4.62 16.24
N LYS A 412 33.24 -5.02 15.08
CA LYS A 412 33.48 -4.13 13.93
C LYS A 412 32.20 -3.60 13.25
N LEU A 413 31.05 -4.26 13.42
CA LEU A 413 29.81 -3.93 12.71
C LEU A 413 29.03 -2.76 13.33
N SER A 414 29.14 -2.54 14.64
CA SER A 414 28.53 -1.39 15.33
C SER A 414 29.14 -0.03 14.96
N LYS A 415 30.12 0.01 14.06
CA LYS A 415 30.70 1.24 13.50
C LYS A 415 29.99 1.73 12.24
N TYR A 416 29.16 0.89 11.61
CA TYR A 416 28.50 1.24 10.36
C TYR A 416 27.15 1.94 10.61
N PRO A 417 26.86 3.05 9.91
CA PRO A 417 25.57 3.73 10.04
C PRO A 417 24.38 2.86 9.62
N GLN A 418 23.18 3.18 10.13
CA GLN A 418 21.94 2.42 9.86
C GLN A 418 21.61 2.23 8.37
N ARG A 419 22.05 3.14 7.49
CA ARG A 419 21.85 3.02 6.02
C ARG A 419 22.40 1.71 5.44
N PHE A 420 23.35 1.07 6.12
CA PHE A 420 23.88 -0.23 5.72
C PHE A 420 22.87 -1.37 5.86
N ASN A 421 21.82 -1.21 6.69
CA ASN A 421 20.69 -2.16 6.75
C ASN A 421 19.98 -2.24 5.39
N MET A 422 20.02 -1.17 4.59
CA MET A 422 19.48 -1.14 3.22
C MET A 422 20.53 -1.51 2.17
N LEU A 423 21.75 -0.99 2.31
CA LEU A 423 22.80 -1.16 1.31
C LEU A 423 23.26 -2.63 1.19
N ILE A 424 23.48 -3.33 2.31
CA ILE A 424 24.05 -4.68 2.28
C ILE A 424 23.12 -5.69 1.60
N PRO A 425 21.82 -5.78 1.93
CA PRO A 425 20.90 -6.66 1.22
C PRO A 425 20.85 -6.39 -0.29
N TYR A 426 20.82 -5.11 -0.70
CA TYR A 426 20.92 -4.75 -2.11
C TYR A 426 22.23 -5.24 -2.75
N LEU A 427 23.37 -5.06 -2.08
CA LEU A 427 24.67 -5.51 -2.60
C LEU A 427 24.74 -7.03 -2.78
N VAL A 428 24.07 -7.82 -1.94
CA VAL A 428 23.97 -9.28 -2.12
C VAL A 428 23.31 -9.62 -3.46
N SER A 429 22.18 -9.00 -3.79
CA SER A 429 21.52 -9.20 -5.09
C SER A 429 22.35 -8.63 -6.25
N ALA A 430 22.98 -7.48 -6.05
CA ALA A 430 23.82 -6.87 -7.08
C ALA A 430 25.07 -7.71 -7.42
N CYS A 431 25.75 -8.27 -6.42
CA CYS A 431 26.95 -9.08 -6.59
C CYS A 431 26.65 -10.49 -7.13
N SER A 432 25.43 -10.97 -6.92
CA SER A 432 24.96 -12.24 -7.50
C SER A 432 24.32 -12.08 -8.89
N PHE A 433 24.34 -10.87 -9.46
CA PHE A 433 23.70 -10.55 -10.75
C PHE A 433 22.21 -10.92 -10.81
N SER A 434 21.54 -10.94 -9.65
CA SER A 434 20.13 -11.27 -9.52
C SER A 434 19.23 -10.05 -9.40
N ASP A 435 19.79 -8.83 -9.39
CA ASP A 435 19.00 -7.60 -9.26
C ASP A 435 18.31 -7.16 -10.56
N CYS A 436 17.30 -6.31 -10.39
CA CYS A 436 16.52 -5.73 -11.48
C CYS A 436 16.37 -4.20 -11.30
N PRO A 437 15.81 -3.48 -12.29
CA PRO A 437 15.32 -2.12 -12.11
C PRO A 437 14.32 -2.06 -10.95
N THR A 438 14.33 -1.00 -10.14
CA THR A 438 13.34 -0.84 -9.07
C THR A 438 11.94 -0.60 -9.64
N ASN A 439 11.87 -0.01 -10.84
CA ASN A 439 10.64 0.22 -11.60
C ASN A 439 10.07 -1.05 -12.29
N THR A 440 10.43 -2.24 -11.82
CA THR A 440 9.94 -3.49 -12.39
C THR A 440 8.55 -3.81 -11.80
N HIS A 441 7.63 -4.27 -12.65
CA HIS A 441 6.31 -4.73 -12.22
C HIS A 441 6.43 -5.88 -11.20
N SER A 442 5.67 -5.83 -10.10
CA SER A 442 5.74 -6.76 -8.96
C SER A 442 5.62 -8.23 -9.37
N GLU A 443 4.69 -8.59 -10.26
CA GLU A 443 4.53 -9.96 -10.77
C GLU A 443 5.77 -10.57 -11.44
N LYS A 444 6.70 -9.73 -11.92
CA LYS A 444 7.95 -10.19 -12.52
C LYS A 444 9.07 -10.37 -11.49
N MET A 445 8.81 -10.05 -10.23
CA MET A 445 9.81 -10.13 -9.16
C MET A 445 9.73 -11.45 -8.41
N THR A 446 10.90 -11.95 -8.04
CA THR A 446 11.01 -12.97 -6.99
C THR A 446 10.81 -12.34 -5.61
N PRO A 447 10.49 -13.12 -4.55
CA PRO A 447 10.41 -12.59 -3.19
C PRO A 447 11.70 -11.87 -2.76
N ILE A 448 12.87 -12.41 -3.15
CA ILE A 448 14.17 -11.81 -2.87
C ILE A 448 14.31 -10.47 -3.59
N ASN A 449 13.88 -10.37 -4.86
CA ASN A 449 13.93 -9.11 -5.59
C ASN A 449 12.99 -8.07 -4.99
N TYR A 450 11.79 -8.48 -4.60
CA TYR A 450 10.84 -7.58 -3.94
C TYR A 450 11.52 -6.98 -2.70
N GLU A 451 12.04 -7.81 -1.80
CA GLU A 451 12.75 -7.33 -0.61
C GLU A 451 14.00 -6.47 -0.94
N THR A 452 14.98 -7.01 -1.66
CA THR A 452 16.29 -6.36 -1.78
C THR A 452 16.31 -5.20 -2.78
N ILE A 453 15.38 -5.16 -3.73
CA ILE A 453 15.32 -4.14 -4.78
C ILE A 453 14.23 -3.13 -4.50
N VAL A 454 12.98 -3.56 -4.29
CA VAL A 454 11.86 -2.63 -4.07
C VAL A 454 12.05 -1.87 -2.77
N TYR A 455 12.30 -2.56 -1.65
CA TYR A 455 12.51 -1.90 -0.36
C TYR A 455 13.94 -1.38 -0.27
N MET A 456 14.93 -2.28 -0.26
CA MET A 456 16.27 -1.94 0.23
C MET A 456 17.06 -1.05 -0.75
N LYS A 457 17.17 -1.43 -2.04
CA LYS A 457 17.84 -0.60 -3.06
C LYS A 457 17.16 0.76 -3.19
N THR A 458 15.83 0.80 -3.29
CA THR A 458 15.08 2.05 -3.43
C THR A 458 15.27 2.97 -2.22
N ALA A 459 15.12 2.46 -1.00
CA ALA A 459 15.32 3.23 0.22
C ALA A 459 16.72 3.85 0.29
N TYR A 460 17.74 3.06 -0.06
CA TYR A 460 19.12 3.53 -0.12
C TYR A 460 19.32 4.61 -1.20
N LEU A 461 18.72 4.44 -2.38
CA LEU A 461 18.79 5.42 -3.46
C LEU A 461 18.12 6.75 -3.06
N PHE A 462 16.93 6.72 -2.46
CA PHE A 462 16.25 7.94 -1.99
C PHE A 462 16.98 8.59 -0.81
N TYR A 463 17.57 7.80 0.09
CA TYR A 463 18.49 8.31 1.10
C TYR A 463 19.66 9.06 0.45
N TYR A 464 20.25 8.49 -0.60
CA TYR A 464 21.37 9.09 -1.30
C TYR A 464 20.98 10.35 -2.09
N LEU A 465 19.81 10.35 -2.73
CA LEU A 465 19.25 11.52 -3.38
C LEU A 465 19.01 12.66 -2.37
N ARG A 466 18.42 12.37 -1.21
CA ARG A 466 18.24 13.33 -0.13
C ARG A 466 19.57 13.89 0.35
N TYR A 467 20.57 13.02 0.56
CA TYR A 467 21.92 13.45 0.94
C TYR A 467 22.54 14.38 -0.11
N TYR A 468 22.42 14.05 -1.40
CA TYR A 468 22.91 14.88 -2.51
C TYR A 468 22.21 16.24 -2.64
N LEU A 469 20.89 16.29 -2.43
CA LEU A 469 20.10 17.52 -2.53
C LEU A 469 20.15 18.38 -1.27
N GLY A 470 20.41 17.77 -0.12
CA GLY A 470 20.16 18.35 1.20
C GLY A 470 18.68 18.28 1.60
N ASP A 471 18.41 18.23 2.91
CA ASP A 471 17.06 18.04 3.45
C ASP A 471 16.08 19.14 3.00
N SER A 472 16.49 20.40 2.95
CA SER A 472 15.59 21.52 2.57
C SER A 472 15.05 21.38 1.14
N VAL A 473 15.92 21.07 0.18
CA VAL A 473 15.53 20.94 -1.23
C VAL A 473 14.72 19.65 -1.44
N TYR A 474 15.14 18.56 -0.79
CA TYR A 474 14.43 17.28 -0.86
C TYR A 474 13.00 17.39 -0.29
N ASP A 475 12.86 17.96 0.92
CA ASP A 475 11.56 18.12 1.57
C ASP A 475 10.66 19.06 0.78
N LYS A 476 11.22 20.11 0.16
CA LYS A 476 10.47 20.98 -0.77
C LYS A 476 9.98 20.21 -1.99
N ALA A 477 10.79 19.33 -2.57
CA ALA A 477 10.39 18.52 -3.72
C ALA A 477 9.28 17.53 -3.35
N MET A 478 9.40 16.84 -2.23
CA MET A 478 8.37 15.92 -1.71
C MET A 478 7.06 16.66 -1.39
N ASN A 479 7.12 17.79 -0.68
CA ASN A 479 5.94 18.60 -0.39
C ASN A 479 5.27 19.16 -1.66
N THR A 480 6.06 19.56 -2.66
CA THR A 480 5.52 20.05 -3.95
C THR A 480 4.81 18.92 -4.69
N PHE A 481 5.43 17.74 -4.75
CA PHE A 481 4.84 16.56 -5.36
C PHE A 481 3.53 16.17 -4.66
N TYR A 482 3.57 16.04 -3.34
CA TYR A 482 2.42 15.72 -2.52
C TYR A 482 1.25 16.68 -2.75
N ASN A 483 1.49 17.99 -2.69
CA ASN A 483 0.40 18.96 -2.84
C ASN A 483 -0.22 18.96 -4.24
N LYS A 484 0.55 18.62 -5.28
CA LYS A 484 0.06 18.50 -6.66
C LYS A 484 -0.76 17.22 -6.89
N TRP A 485 -0.37 16.13 -6.22
CA TRP A 485 -0.86 14.78 -6.50
C TRP A 485 -1.66 14.11 -5.38
N LYS A 486 -1.89 14.77 -4.24
CA LYS A 486 -2.77 14.25 -3.19
C LYS A 486 -4.15 13.87 -3.75
N PHE A 487 -4.64 12.69 -3.39
CA PHE A 487 -5.89 12.08 -3.84
C PHE A 487 -5.95 11.81 -5.36
N LYS A 488 -4.80 11.47 -5.94
CA LYS A 488 -4.62 11.09 -7.35
C LYS A 488 -3.74 9.85 -7.48
N HIS A 489 -3.59 9.34 -8.69
CA HIS A 489 -2.73 8.23 -9.07
C HIS A 489 -1.54 8.71 -9.95
N PRO A 490 -0.53 9.41 -9.37
CA PRO A 490 0.69 9.76 -10.08
C PRO A 490 1.53 8.54 -10.50
N TYR A 491 2.26 8.71 -11.59
CA TYR A 491 3.18 7.73 -12.16
C TYR A 491 4.65 8.14 -11.97
N PRO A 492 5.64 7.25 -12.21
CA PRO A 492 7.06 7.54 -12.02
C PRO A 492 7.56 8.82 -12.72
N GLU A 493 7.05 9.11 -13.92
CA GLU A 493 7.35 10.32 -14.69
C GLU A 493 6.92 11.58 -13.96
N ASN A 494 5.78 11.56 -13.25
CA ASN A 494 5.29 12.73 -12.53
C ASN A 494 6.19 13.08 -11.33
N LEU A 495 6.75 12.06 -10.67
CA LEU A 495 7.73 12.24 -9.60
C LEU A 495 9.04 12.81 -10.16
N SER A 496 9.52 12.23 -11.27
CA SER A 496 10.73 12.68 -11.98
C SER A 496 10.63 14.14 -12.42
N GLU A 497 9.53 14.51 -13.07
CA GLU A 497 9.26 15.88 -13.50
C GLU A 497 9.19 16.86 -12.34
N CYS A 498 8.51 16.50 -11.25
CA CYS A 498 8.40 17.36 -10.07
C CYS A 498 9.77 17.61 -9.42
N PHE A 499 10.58 16.57 -9.27
CA PHE A 499 11.93 16.71 -8.73
C PHE A 499 12.82 17.55 -9.64
N LYS A 500 12.76 17.36 -10.96
CA LYS A 500 13.49 18.19 -11.94
C LYS A 500 13.06 19.66 -11.84
N SER A 501 11.76 19.94 -11.78
CA SER A 501 11.25 21.32 -11.72
C SER A 501 11.63 22.03 -10.42
N VAL A 502 11.61 21.33 -9.28
CA VAL A 502 11.93 21.94 -7.98
C VAL A 502 13.43 22.13 -7.80
N THR A 503 14.25 21.19 -8.28
CA THR A 503 15.70 21.19 -8.06
C THR A 503 16.49 21.96 -9.13
N GLY A 504 15.91 22.12 -10.34
CA GLY A 504 16.64 22.61 -11.51
C GLY A 504 17.75 21.66 -12.01
N LYS A 505 17.79 20.42 -11.51
CA LYS A 505 18.80 19.41 -11.86
C LYS A 505 18.19 18.30 -12.73
N SER A 506 18.99 17.74 -13.64
CA SER A 506 18.53 16.66 -14.54
C SER A 506 18.14 15.38 -13.79
N LEU A 507 18.88 15.03 -12.73
CA LEU A 507 18.68 13.80 -11.93
C LEU A 507 18.63 12.49 -12.77
N THR A 508 19.16 12.50 -13.98
CA THR A 508 19.27 11.34 -14.90
C THR A 508 19.98 10.16 -14.25
N TRP A 509 21.00 10.42 -13.41
CA TRP A 509 21.69 9.37 -12.68
C TRP A 509 20.76 8.60 -11.74
N PHE A 510 19.73 9.27 -11.20
CA PHE A 510 18.79 8.70 -10.25
C PHE A 510 17.64 8.01 -10.99
N PHE A 511 16.79 8.77 -11.68
CA PHE A 511 15.58 8.24 -12.32
C PHE A 511 15.91 7.28 -13.48
N ASP A 512 16.76 7.71 -14.41
CA ASP A 512 16.97 6.95 -15.65
C ASP A 512 17.99 5.82 -15.47
N GLN A 513 19.04 6.07 -14.68
CA GLN A 513 20.16 5.12 -14.55
C GLN A 513 20.04 4.23 -13.31
N SER A 514 19.48 4.68 -12.19
CA SER A 514 19.41 3.89 -10.95
C SER A 514 18.05 3.19 -10.75
N ILE A 515 16.96 3.93 -10.94
CA ILE A 515 15.58 3.43 -10.77
C ILE A 515 15.15 2.58 -11.98
N ASN A 516 15.30 3.12 -13.19
CA ASN A 516 14.86 2.46 -14.43
C ASN A 516 15.87 1.46 -15.03
N SER A 517 16.94 1.10 -14.30
CA SER A 517 17.91 0.12 -14.80
C SER A 517 18.60 -0.70 -13.70
N SER A 518 19.26 -1.79 -14.08
CA SER A 518 20.16 -2.59 -13.23
C SER A 518 21.64 -2.20 -13.39
N LYS A 519 21.92 -1.04 -14.01
CA LYS A 519 23.28 -0.50 -14.09
C LYS A 519 23.89 -0.34 -12.71
N LYS A 520 25.22 -0.39 -12.62
CA LYS A 520 25.97 -0.25 -11.36
C LYS A 520 26.78 1.02 -11.35
N ALA A 521 26.82 1.68 -10.19
CA ALA A 521 27.87 2.64 -9.87
C ALA A 521 29.13 1.85 -9.44
N ASN A 522 30.28 2.20 -9.99
CA ASN A 522 31.55 1.57 -9.62
C ASN A 522 32.67 2.59 -9.79
N TYR A 523 32.94 3.37 -8.75
CA TYR A 523 34.00 4.37 -8.75
C TYR A 523 35.27 3.79 -8.17
N LYS A 524 36.39 4.01 -8.86
CA LYS A 524 37.73 3.61 -8.43
C LYS A 524 38.61 4.84 -8.32
N ILE A 525 39.35 4.97 -7.22
CA ILE A 525 40.50 5.88 -7.14
C ILE A 525 41.59 5.30 -8.05
N SER A 526 41.89 5.99 -9.15
CA SER A 526 42.89 5.59 -10.13
C SER A 526 44.30 6.01 -9.70
N THR A 527 44.44 7.24 -9.20
CA THR A 527 45.68 7.79 -8.64
C THR A 527 45.34 8.74 -7.49
N ALA A 528 46.25 8.85 -6.53
CA ALA A 528 46.16 9.79 -5.40
C ALA A 528 47.58 10.28 -5.07
N ASN A 529 48.01 11.36 -5.75
CA ASN A 529 49.36 11.91 -5.63
C ASN A 529 49.27 13.44 -5.46
N ASN A 530 50.11 14.04 -4.61
CA ASN A 530 50.27 15.50 -4.46
C ASN A 530 48.93 16.27 -4.36
N ASN A 531 48.02 15.84 -3.48
CA ASN A 531 46.67 16.42 -3.31
C ASN A 531 45.74 16.33 -4.54
N ILE A 532 46.11 15.59 -5.59
CA ILE A 532 45.27 15.31 -6.75
C ILE A 532 44.78 13.86 -6.65
N ILE A 533 43.46 13.69 -6.59
CA ILE A 533 42.79 12.39 -6.65
C ILE A 533 42.11 12.26 -8.01
N THR A 534 42.50 11.25 -8.78
CA THR A 534 41.81 10.91 -10.04
C THR A 534 40.82 9.78 -9.77
N ILE A 535 39.54 10.03 -10.02
CA ILE A 535 38.47 9.04 -9.88
C ILE A 535 38.03 8.58 -11.25
N LYS A 536 38.02 7.26 -11.47
CA LYS A 536 37.51 6.63 -12.68
C LYS A 536 36.19 5.94 -12.39
N ASN A 537 35.15 6.28 -13.14
CA ASN A 537 33.92 5.50 -13.16
C ASN A 537 34.13 4.25 -14.04
N LYS A 538 34.15 3.07 -13.41
CA LYS A 538 34.10 1.75 -14.07
C LYS A 538 32.67 1.22 -14.21
N GLY A 539 31.70 1.93 -13.66
CA GLY A 539 30.29 1.59 -13.72
C GLY A 539 29.61 2.14 -14.97
N LYS A 540 28.28 2.03 -14.99
CA LYS A 540 27.41 2.59 -16.04
C LYS A 540 26.47 3.68 -15.50
N ILE A 541 26.56 4.00 -14.21
CA ILE A 541 25.82 5.09 -13.57
C ILE A 541 26.77 6.25 -13.34
N ASN A 542 26.44 7.42 -13.88
CA ASN A 542 27.15 8.69 -13.66
C ASN A 542 26.51 9.46 -12.49
N ALA A 543 26.54 8.86 -11.30
CA ALA A 543 26.02 9.46 -10.07
C ALA A 543 27.03 10.43 -9.43
N PRO A 544 26.56 11.43 -8.66
CA PRO A 544 27.44 12.17 -7.75
C PRO A 544 28.13 11.19 -6.77
N PHE A 545 29.26 11.59 -6.22
CA PHE A 545 29.99 10.87 -5.16
C PHE A 545 30.61 11.86 -4.18
N GLU A 546 30.74 11.45 -2.93
CA GLU A 546 31.37 12.23 -1.86
C GLU A 546 32.87 11.90 -1.80
N ILE A 547 33.71 12.92 -1.60
CA ILE A 547 35.13 12.77 -1.27
C ILE A 547 35.32 13.33 0.14
N GLY A 548 35.68 12.46 1.08
CA GLY A 548 36.07 12.86 2.43
C GLY A 548 37.59 12.83 2.58
N TYR A 549 38.15 13.87 3.19
CA TYR A 549 39.53 13.90 3.69
C TYR A 549 39.44 13.83 5.22
N TYR A 550 39.93 12.75 5.80
CA TYR A 550 39.83 12.46 7.24
C TYR A 550 41.17 12.61 7.93
#